data_AF-A0A350QT55-F1
#
_entry.id   AF-A0A350QT55-F1
#
_cell.length_a   1.000
_cell.length_b   1.000
_cell.length_c   1.000
_cell.angle_alpha   90.00
_cell.angle_beta   90.00
_cell.angle_gamma   90.00
#
_symmetry.space_group_name_H-M   'P 1'
#
loop_
_entity.id
_entity.type
_entity.pdbx_description
1 polymer ?
#
loop_
_entity_poly.entity_id
_entity_poly.type
_entity_poly.pdbx_seq_one_letter_code
_entity_poly.pdbx_strand_id
1 'polypeptide(L)'
;MKKFLLPIALITSLFAAPSFGQSLEERLRTASIGSNRNAGITKPMLLGALLNQDISVDFPERTMVEDAINIIQEKIGVPIRGRYQTDNTDGLPKDTEIDGFKAVDQPAINVLENVLNQCSDAYGERCTWQIRSGYIEIGTIDDSSGLSRLSARETRLYPILDLIYNPPYFDNAPDFDLNSAISQGGQGGGGGGG
;
A
#
# COMPACT_ATOMS: atom_id res chain seq x y z
N MET A 1 -61.04 3.46 44.50
CA MET A 1 -60.98 1.98 44.39
C MET A 1 -60.39 1.62 43.03
N LYS A 2 -59.33 0.78 43.00
CA LYS A 2 -58.92 -0.15 41.91
C LYS A 2 -58.53 0.49 40.56
N LYS A 3 -57.43 0.19 39.86
CA LYS A 3 -56.37 -0.84 39.93
C LYS A 3 -55.20 -0.39 39.02
N PHE A 4 -53.99 -0.83 39.40
CA PHE A 4 -52.74 -0.88 38.62
C PHE A 4 -52.90 -1.45 37.20
N LEU A 5 -52.02 -1.04 36.27
CA LEU A 5 -51.22 -1.94 35.42
C LEU A 5 -50.15 -1.16 34.59
N LEU A 6 -48.88 -1.50 34.83
CA LEU A 6 -47.69 -1.21 34.01
C LEU A 6 -47.75 -1.99 32.68
N PRO A 7 -47.11 -1.52 31.60
CA PRO A 7 -46.59 -2.40 30.57
C PRO A 7 -45.07 -2.56 30.66
N ILE A 8 -44.68 -3.80 30.41
CA ILE A 8 -43.39 -4.46 30.55
C ILE A 8 -42.41 -3.97 29.47
N ALA A 9 -41.19 -3.61 29.87
CA ALA A 9 -40.07 -3.39 28.95
C ALA A 9 -39.61 -4.74 28.37
N LEU A 10 -39.71 -4.89 27.05
CA LEU A 10 -39.18 -6.02 26.31
C LEU A 10 -37.66 -5.85 26.17
N ILE A 11 -36.88 -6.62 26.93
CA ILE A 11 -35.43 -6.72 26.76
C ILE A 11 -35.17 -7.66 25.58
N THR A 12 -34.85 -7.10 24.42
CA THR A 12 -34.37 -7.87 23.27
C THR A 12 -32.91 -8.24 23.53
N SER A 13 -32.66 -9.47 23.99
CA SER A 13 -31.32 -10.05 24.02
C SER A 13 -30.86 -10.36 22.61
N LEU A 14 -29.87 -9.62 22.12
CA LEU A 14 -29.13 -9.93 20.90
C LEU A 14 -28.22 -11.12 21.19
N PHE A 15 -28.63 -12.34 20.85
CA PHE A 15 -27.73 -13.49 20.83
C PHE A 15 -26.80 -13.36 19.62
N ALA A 16 -25.57 -12.91 19.85
CA ALA A 16 -24.48 -13.11 18.89
C ALA A 16 -24.08 -14.59 18.93
N ALA A 17 -24.40 -15.33 17.87
CA ALA A 17 -23.91 -16.70 17.72
C ALA A 17 -22.38 -16.69 17.50
N PRO A 18 -21.63 -17.62 18.11
CA PRO A 18 -20.19 -17.73 17.88
C PRO A 18 -19.93 -18.30 16.48
N SER A 19 -19.36 -17.50 15.58
CA SER A 19 -18.98 -17.92 14.23
C SER A 19 -17.63 -18.64 14.22
N PHE A 20 -17.57 -19.82 14.83
CA PHE A 20 -16.46 -20.76 14.59
C PHE A 20 -16.71 -21.50 13.27
N GLY A 21 -15.76 -21.41 12.32
CA GLY A 21 -15.70 -22.30 11.15
C GLY A 21 -15.93 -21.69 9.77
N GLN A 22 -16.04 -20.36 9.62
CA GLN A 22 -16.14 -19.76 8.29
C GLN A 22 -14.74 -19.62 7.65
N SER A 23 -14.60 -20.17 6.44
CA SER A 23 -13.40 -19.98 5.61
C SER A 23 -13.19 -18.50 5.29
N LEU A 24 -11.95 -18.13 4.97
CA LEU A 24 -11.60 -16.75 4.56
C LEU A 24 -12.52 -16.26 3.42
N GLU A 25 -12.80 -17.13 2.45
CA GLU A 25 -13.74 -16.91 1.36
C GLU A 25 -15.15 -16.52 1.85
N GLU A 26 -15.71 -17.25 2.81
CA GLU A 26 -17.05 -16.99 3.36
C GLU A 26 -17.09 -15.67 4.15
N ARG A 27 -15.98 -15.33 4.82
CA ARG A 27 -15.83 -14.07 5.56
C ARG A 27 -15.63 -12.89 4.61
N LEU A 28 -14.84 -13.03 3.56
CA LEU A 28 -14.69 -12.04 2.49
C LEU A 28 -16.02 -11.82 1.79
N ARG A 29 -16.77 -12.88 1.51
CA ARG A 29 -18.12 -12.81 0.93
C ARG A 29 -19.08 -12.07 1.85
N THR A 30 -19.11 -12.41 3.13
CA THR A 30 -19.98 -11.75 4.13
C THR A 30 -19.61 -10.28 4.36
N ALA A 31 -18.32 -9.95 4.46
CA ALA A 31 -17.84 -8.58 4.56
C ALA A 31 -18.14 -7.77 3.28
N SER A 32 -18.10 -8.42 2.11
CA SER A 32 -18.43 -7.79 0.83
C SER A 32 -19.91 -7.50 0.62
N ILE A 33 -20.80 -8.18 1.36
CA ILE A 33 -22.27 -8.01 1.32
C ILE A 33 -22.72 -6.84 2.21
N GLY A 34 -21.97 -6.49 3.27
CA GLY A 34 -22.30 -5.38 4.18
C GLY A 34 -21.83 -3.99 3.73
N SER A 35 -20.96 -3.90 2.72
CA SER A 35 -20.53 -2.62 2.17
C SER A 35 -21.56 -2.15 1.15
N ASN A 36 -22.40 -1.19 1.55
CA ASN A 36 -23.27 -0.46 0.63
C ASN A 36 -22.39 0.23 -0.43
N ARG A 37 -22.17 -0.46 -1.55
CA ARG A 37 -21.32 0.02 -2.64
C ARG A 37 -22.06 1.16 -3.31
N ASN A 38 -21.76 2.40 -2.90
CA ASN A 38 -21.82 3.49 -3.88
C ASN A 38 -21.06 3.01 -5.11
N ALA A 39 -21.71 2.99 -6.28
CA ALA A 39 -21.13 2.55 -7.55
C ALA A 39 -20.06 3.54 -8.09
N GLY A 40 -19.29 4.15 -7.18
CA GLY A 40 -18.21 5.08 -7.47
C GLY A 40 -16.85 4.39 -7.53
N ILE A 41 -15.81 5.22 -7.71
CA ILE A 41 -14.42 4.80 -7.83
C ILE A 41 -13.96 4.07 -6.55
N THR A 42 -13.56 2.81 -6.68
CA THR A 42 -13.13 1.95 -5.55
C THR A 42 -11.62 1.99 -5.33
N LYS A 43 -11.15 1.66 -4.10
CA LYS A 43 -9.71 1.59 -3.80
C LYS A 43 -8.94 0.62 -4.72
N PRO A 44 -9.45 -0.59 -5.03
CA PRO A 44 -8.77 -1.47 -5.99
C PRO A 44 -8.70 -0.91 -7.41
N MET A 45 -9.72 -0.15 -7.86
CA MET A 45 -9.68 0.52 -9.16
C MET A 45 -8.60 1.60 -9.21
N LEU A 46 -8.49 2.41 -8.15
CA LEU A 46 -7.43 3.44 -8.04
C LEU A 46 -6.04 2.81 -8.03
N LEU A 47 -5.84 1.75 -7.25
CA LEU A 47 -4.59 1.02 -7.24
C LEU A 47 -4.30 0.38 -8.59
N GLY A 48 -5.33 -0.20 -9.22
CA GLY A 48 -5.22 -0.80 -10.55
C GLY A 48 -4.82 0.21 -11.62
N ALA A 49 -5.31 1.44 -11.55
CA ALA A 49 -4.89 2.52 -12.45
C ALA A 49 -3.40 2.87 -12.29
N LEU A 50 -2.87 2.83 -11.06
CA LEU A 50 -1.44 3.06 -10.83
C LEU A 50 -0.55 1.88 -11.24
N LEU A 51 -0.99 0.64 -10.94
CA LEU A 51 -0.18 -0.56 -11.14
C LEU A 51 -0.24 -1.14 -12.55
N ASN A 52 -1.38 -1.04 -13.22
CA ASN A 52 -1.64 -1.77 -14.46
C ASN A 52 -1.74 -0.88 -15.70
N GLN A 53 -1.72 0.44 -15.54
CA GLN A 53 -1.73 1.35 -16.66
C GLN A 53 -0.32 1.89 -16.91
N ASP A 54 0.20 1.54 -18.08
CA ASP A 54 1.46 2.10 -18.56
C ASP A 54 1.21 3.45 -19.20
N ILE A 55 2.06 4.43 -18.85
CA ILE A 55 2.00 5.78 -19.39
C ILE A 55 3.36 6.16 -19.98
N SER A 56 3.29 6.95 -21.05
CA SER A 56 4.44 7.58 -21.68
C SER A 56 4.38 9.09 -21.45
N VAL A 57 5.43 9.63 -20.84
CA VAL A 57 5.57 11.05 -20.48
C VAL A 57 6.97 11.55 -20.83
N ASP A 58 7.04 12.84 -21.13
CA ASP A 58 8.27 13.58 -21.36
C ASP A 58 8.18 14.86 -20.53
N PHE A 59 8.79 14.83 -19.35
CA PHE A 59 8.87 16.00 -18.49
C PHE A 59 10.16 16.76 -18.80
N PRO A 60 10.08 17.96 -19.39
CA PRO A 60 11.27 18.79 -19.56
C PRO A 60 11.85 19.18 -18.19
N GLU A 61 13.11 19.58 -18.19
CA GLU A 61 13.75 20.17 -17.01
C GLU A 61 12.91 21.32 -16.49
N ARG A 62 12.91 21.51 -15.16
CA ARG A 62 12.18 22.59 -14.48
C ARG A 62 10.66 22.51 -14.60
N THR A 63 10.11 21.34 -14.91
CA THR A 63 8.68 21.08 -14.77
C THR A 63 8.29 21.21 -13.30
N MET A 64 7.18 21.88 -12.99
CA MET A 64 6.71 21.97 -11.60
C MET A 64 6.07 20.65 -11.17
N VAL A 65 6.24 20.29 -9.90
CA VAL A 65 5.62 19.09 -9.31
C VAL A 65 4.11 19.06 -9.58
N GLU A 66 3.41 20.18 -9.36
CA GLU A 66 1.97 20.30 -9.63
C GLU A 66 1.60 19.94 -11.09
N ASP A 67 2.38 20.45 -12.06
CA ASP A 67 2.15 20.18 -13.48
C ASP A 67 2.38 18.71 -13.84
N ALA A 68 3.46 18.13 -13.31
CA ALA A 68 3.77 16.71 -13.54
C ALA A 68 2.65 15.80 -12.98
N ILE A 69 2.13 16.11 -11.80
CA ILE A 69 1.00 15.39 -11.19
C ILE A 69 -0.27 15.54 -12.02
N ASN A 70 -0.56 16.74 -12.51
CA ASN A 70 -1.73 17.00 -13.36
C ASN A 70 -1.65 16.19 -14.65
N ILE A 71 -0.49 16.13 -15.30
CA ILE A 71 -0.26 15.31 -16.48
C ILE A 71 -0.47 13.82 -16.17
N ILE A 72 0.05 13.32 -15.05
CA ILE A 72 -0.17 11.91 -14.64
C ILE A 72 -1.66 11.65 -14.44
N GLN A 73 -2.37 12.52 -13.70
CA GLN A 73 -3.81 12.42 -13.47
C GLN A 73 -4.60 12.35 -14.79
N GLU A 74 -4.27 13.23 -15.75
CA GLU A 74 -4.91 13.25 -17.07
C GLU A 74 -4.68 11.94 -17.84
N LYS A 75 -3.48 11.36 -17.75
CA LYS A 75 -3.14 10.10 -18.42
C LYS A 75 -3.87 8.90 -17.80
N ILE A 76 -3.96 8.83 -16.47
CA ILE A 76 -4.57 7.69 -15.77
C ILE A 76 -6.08 7.80 -15.59
N GLY A 77 -6.65 8.99 -15.79
CA GLY A 77 -8.10 9.23 -15.73
C GLY A 77 -8.73 9.01 -14.35
N VAL A 78 -7.94 8.97 -13.28
CA VAL A 78 -8.43 8.88 -11.89
C VAL A 78 -8.02 10.12 -11.09
N PRO A 79 -8.86 10.60 -10.15
CA PRO A 79 -8.55 11.82 -9.42
C PRO A 79 -7.32 11.66 -8.52
N ILE A 80 -6.38 12.59 -8.63
CA ILE A 80 -5.24 12.77 -7.74
C ILE A 80 -5.42 14.11 -7.02
N ARG A 81 -5.29 14.11 -5.68
CA ARG A 81 -5.45 15.32 -4.86
C ARG A 81 -4.18 15.57 -4.05
N GLY A 82 -3.58 16.74 -4.27
CA GLY A 82 -2.45 17.23 -3.50
C GLY A 82 -2.86 17.83 -2.17
N ARG A 83 -2.17 17.43 -1.10
CA ARG A 83 -2.07 18.18 0.15
C ARG A 83 -0.93 19.18 -0.01
N TYR A 84 -1.17 20.22 -0.80
CA TYR A 84 -0.16 21.22 -1.11
C TYR A 84 0.13 22.11 0.09
N GLN A 85 1.38 22.54 0.19
CA GLN A 85 1.80 23.55 1.14
C GLN A 85 1.04 24.86 0.88
N THR A 86 0.69 25.54 1.96
CA THR A 86 0.09 26.88 1.95
C THR A 86 0.78 27.73 3.01
N ASP A 87 0.52 29.04 3.05
CA ASP A 87 1.10 29.96 4.04
C ASP A 87 0.91 29.51 5.50
N ASN A 88 -0.12 28.72 5.79
CA ASN A 88 -0.50 28.31 7.15
C ASN A 88 -0.36 26.81 7.39
N THR A 89 0.14 26.04 6.42
CA THR A 89 0.06 24.59 6.48
C THR A 89 1.19 23.99 5.67
N ASP A 90 2.03 23.19 6.34
CA ASP A 90 3.06 22.40 5.67
C ASP A 90 2.41 21.39 4.71
N GLY A 91 3.18 20.91 3.74
CA GLY A 91 2.61 20.02 2.73
C GLY A 91 3.52 19.83 1.55
N LEU A 92 2.97 19.24 0.50
CA LEU A 92 3.67 19.05 -0.76
C LEU A 92 4.01 20.42 -1.39
N PRO A 93 5.29 20.75 -1.61
CA PRO A 93 5.67 22.00 -2.25
C PRO A 93 5.37 21.92 -3.75
N LYS A 94 4.26 22.53 -4.14
CA LYS A 94 3.69 22.43 -5.50
C LYS A 94 4.58 23.09 -6.57
N ASP A 95 5.31 24.13 -6.16
CA ASP A 95 6.18 24.97 -6.99
C ASP A 95 7.64 24.47 -7.02
N THR A 96 7.90 23.25 -6.51
CA THR A 96 9.20 22.61 -6.64
C THR A 96 9.41 22.16 -8.07
N GLU A 97 10.56 22.50 -8.64
CA GLU A 97 11.01 22.06 -9.96
C GLU A 97 11.59 20.63 -9.86
N ILE A 98 11.20 19.77 -10.80
CA ILE A 98 11.85 18.46 -11.00
C ILE A 98 12.98 18.56 -12.03
N ASP A 99 13.96 17.66 -11.95
CA ASP A 99 15.13 17.62 -12.85
C ASP A 99 14.76 17.28 -14.29
N GLY A 100 13.53 16.82 -14.53
CA GLY A 100 13.04 16.38 -15.83
C GLY A 100 13.45 14.93 -16.13
N PHE A 101 12.58 14.21 -16.82
CA PHE A 101 12.85 12.84 -17.25
C PHE A 101 11.85 12.39 -18.31
N LYS A 102 12.25 11.36 -19.07
CA LYS A 102 11.36 10.66 -20.00
C LYS A 102 11.06 9.28 -19.47
N ALA A 103 9.78 8.90 -19.51
CA ALA A 103 9.35 7.53 -19.25
C ALA A 103 8.51 7.06 -20.44
N VAL A 104 8.84 5.90 -20.98
CA VAL A 104 8.14 5.29 -22.10
C VAL A 104 7.59 3.95 -21.63
N ASP A 105 6.27 3.78 -21.77
CA ASP A 105 5.51 2.58 -21.41
C ASP A 105 5.90 2.06 -20.02
N GLN A 106 5.86 2.96 -19.03
CA GLN A 106 6.14 2.62 -17.64
C GLN A 106 4.85 2.62 -16.82
N PRO A 107 4.71 1.71 -15.84
CA PRO A 107 3.61 1.74 -14.90
C PRO A 107 3.46 3.13 -14.28
N ALA A 108 2.23 3.67 -14.25
CA ALA A 108 1.98 5.01 -13.76
C ALA A 108 2.48 5.24 -12.33
N ILE A 109 2.49 4.19 -11.50
CA ILE A 109 3.08 4.23 -10.16
C ILE A 109 4.57 4.59 -10.17
N ASN A 110 5.35 4.04 -11.10
CA ASN A 110 6.79 4.31 -11.18
C ASN A 110 7.04 5.77 -11.57
N VAL A 111 6.22 6.30 -12.48
CA VAL A 111 6.29 7.70 -12.91
C VAL A 111 5.91 8.63 -11.76
N LEU A 112 4.82 8.34 -11.06
CA LEU A 112 4.38 9.11 -9.89
C LEU A 112 5.42 9.10 -8.77
N GLU A 113 5.96 7.92 -8.43
CA GLU A 113 6.98 7.79 -7.39
C GLU A 113 8.27 8.49 -7.77
N ASN A 114 8.67 8.50 -9.04
CA ASN A 114 9.83 9.27 -9.50
C ASN A 114 9.64 10.78 -9.28
N VAL A 115 8.48 11.33 -9.65
CA VAL A 115 8.15 12.75 -9.38
C VAL A 115 8.18 13.05 -7.88
N LEU A 116 7.57 12.20 -7.06
CA LEU A 116 7.52 12.40 -5.60
C LEU A 116 8.89 12.22 -4.93
N ASN A 117 9.74 11.33 -5.44
CA ASN A 117 11.11 11.17 -4.94
C ASN A 117 11.95 12.41 -5.24
N GLN A 118 11.90 12.95 -6.46
CA GLN A 118 12.59 14.20 -6.79
C GLN A 118 12.09 15.37 -5.93
N CYS A 119 10.77 15.45 -5.72
CA CYS A 119 10.19 16.42 -4.79
C CYS A 119 10.73 16.23 -3.35
N SER A 120 10.86 14.99 -2.90
CA SER A 120 11.42 14.67 -1.57
C SER A 120 12.87 15.11 -1.44
N ASP A 121 13.68 14.85 -2.48
CA ASP A 121 15.10 15.18 -2.49
C ASP A 121 15.33 16.71 -2.50
N ALA A 122 14.50 17.45 -3.26
CA ALA A 122 14.57 18.90 -3.33
C ALA A 122 14.04 19.60 -2.07
N TYR A 123 12.96 19.08 -1.47
CA TYR A 123 12.31 19.70 -0.31
C TYR A 123 12.92 19.29 1.03
N GLY A 124 13.52 18.09 1.11
CA GLY A 124 14.10 17.54 2.34
C GLY A 124 13.10 16.80 3.24
N GLU A 125 11.83 16.69 2.83
CA GLU A 125 10.82 15.86 3.51
C GLU A 125 10.26 14.79 2.59
N ARG A 126 9.92 13.64 3.15
CA ARG A 126 9.36 12.52 2.37
C ARG A 126 7.99 12.88 1.82
N CYS A 127 7.91 13.02 0.50
CA CYS A 127 6.70 13.14 -0.29
C CYS A 127 6.28 11.75 -0.78
N THR A 128 5.00 11.40 -0.60
CA THR A 128 4.47 10.09 -0.96
C THR A 128 3.00 10.20 -1.35
N TRP A 129 2.38 9.06 -1.65
CA TRP A 129 0.98 8.93 -2.01
C TRP A 129 0.27 7.92 -1.12
N GLN A 130 -1.06 7.99 -1.08
CA GLN A 130 -1.94 6.97 -0.47
C GLN A 130 -3.31 6.94 -1.16
N ILE A 131 -4.02 5.82 -1.00
CA ILE A 131 -5.36 5.68 -1.59
C ILE A 131 -6.44 6.06 -0.59
N ARG A 132 -7.33 6.95 -1.02
CA ARG A 132 -8.53 7.35 -0.29
C ARG A 132 -9.79 6.83 -0.97
N SER A 133 -10.93 7.04 -0.32
CA SER A 133 -12.23 6.73 -0.90
C SER A 133 -12.48 7.67 -2.08
N GLY A 134 -12.28 7.16 -3.30
CA GLY A 134 -12.61 7.83 -4.56
C GLY A 134 -11.50 8.69 -5.18
N TYR A 135 -10.32 8.78 -4.58
CA TYR A 135 -9.17 9.51 -5.14
C TYR A 135 -7.83 9.01 -4.58
N ILE A 136 -6.75 9.29 -5.30
CA ILE A 136 -5.37 9.15 -4.81
C ILE A 136 -5.00 10.46 -4.12
N GLU A 137 -4.46 10.39 -2.92
CA GLU A 137 -3.98 11.56 -2.18
C GLU A 137 -2.46 11.57 -2.18
N ILE A 138 -1.85 12.71 -2.45
CA ILE A 138 -0.39 12.91 -2.39
C ILE A 138 -0.06 14.02 -1.39
N GLY A 139 1.11 13.93 -0.77
CA GLY A 139 1.50 14.83 0.30
C GLY A 139 2.81 14.42 0.96
N THR A 140 3.28 15.25 1.88
CA THR A 140 4.29 14.91 2.87
C THR A 140 3.78 13.84 3.84
N ILE A 141 4.69 13.06 4.47
CA ILE A 141 4.30 12.05 5.46
C ILE A 141 3.92 12.64 6.82
N ASP A 142 4.03 13.95 7.03
CA ASP A 142 3.79 14.59 8.33
C ASP A 142 2.38 14.33 8.90
N ASP A 143 2.27 14.48 10.22
CA ASP A 143 1.05 14.20 10.99
C ASP A 143 0.18 15.44 11.24
N SER A 144 0.64 16.63 10.86
CA SER A 144 -0.12 17.87 11.02
C SER A 144 -1.13 18.04 9.88
N SER A 145 -0.69 17.85 8.65
CA SER A 145 -1.39 18.35 7.46
C SER A 145 -1.20 17.47 6.22
N GLY A 146 -0.14 16.68 6.20
CA GLY A 146 0.16 15.68 5.20
C GLY A 146 -0.66 14.40 5.37
N LEU A 147 0.02 13.29 5.08
CA LEU A 147 -0.61 11.99 4.86
C LEU A 147 -0.84 11.19 6.14
N SER A 148 -0.19 11.55 7.26
CA SER A 148 -0.31 10.85 8.55
C SER A 148 -1.26 11.55 9.54
N ARG A 149 -1.97 12.60 9.10
CA ARG A 149 -2.94 13.35 9.91
C ARG A 149 -4.04 12.48 10.52
N LEU A 150 -4.67 12.95 11.61
CA LEU A 150 -5.68 12.15 12.32
C LEU A 150 -6.85 11.69 11.43
N SER A 151 -7.35 12.55 10.53
CA SER A 151 -8.44 12.22 9.62
C SER A 151 -8.06 11.25 8.49
N ALA A 152 -6.76 11.00 8.31
CA ALA A 152 -6.22 10.04 7.34
C ALA A 152 -6.19 8.60 7.87
N ARG A 153 -6.19 8.43 9.19
CA ARG A 153 -5.91 7.14 9.83
C ARG A 153 -7.14 6.24 9.74
N GLU A 154 -6.91 4.98 9.42
CA GLU A 154 -7.93 3.94 9.35
C GLU A 154 -7.55 2.80 10.30
N THR A 155 -8.40 2.49 11.27
CA THR A 155 -8.20 1.33 12.16
C THR A 155 -8.64 0.07 11.43
N ARG A 156 -7.73 -0.88 11.26
CA ARG A 156 -8.03 -2.20 10.71
C ARG A 156 -7.75 -3.30 11.73
N LEU A 157 -8.74 -4.16 11.93
CA LEU A 157 -8.63 -5.32 12.81
C LEU A 157 -8.26 -6.54 11.97
N TYR A 158 -7.11 -7.15 12.24
CA TYR A 158 -6.69 -8.41 11.64
C TYR A 158 -6.66 -9.49 12.72
N PRO A 159 -7.34 -10.64 12.52
CA PRO A 159 -7.15 -11.81 13.35
C PRO A 159 -5.69 -12.27 13.31
N ILE A 160 -5.12 -12.65 14.45
CA ILE A 160 -3.71 -13.11 14.53
C ILE A 160 -3.47 -14.32 13.62
N LEU A 161 -4.44 -15.22 13.48
CA LEU A 161 -4.33 -16.39 12.60
C LEU A 161 -4.14 -16.01 11.12
N ASP A 162 -4.63 -14.85 10.69
CA ASP A 162 -4.44 -14.35 9.33
C ASP A 162 -3.03 -13.75 9.12
N LEU A 163 -2.29 -13.50 10.20
CA LEU A 163 -0.92 -12.96 10.19
C LEU A 163 0.16 -14.05 10.35
N ILE A 164 -0.22 -15.27 10.75
CA ILE A 164 0.72 -16.37 10.94
C ILE A 164 0.97 -17.04 9.58
N TYR A 165 2.20 -16.86 9.08
CA TYR A 165 2.69 -17.63 7.94
C TYR A 165 3.27 -18.95 8.45
N ASN A 166 2.81 -20.08 7.93
CA ASN A 166 3.39 -21.37 8.26
C ASN A 166 4.62 -21.59 7.35
N PRO A 167 5.85 -21.58 7.87
CA PRO A 167 7.02 -21.81 7.03
C PRO A 167 6.92 -23.21 6.41
N PRO A 168 7.19 -23.36 5.10
CA PRO A 168 7.28 -24.68 4.50
C PRO A 168 8.36 -25.50 5.20
N TYR A 169 8.02 -26.73 5.57
CA TYR A 169 8.99 -27.68 6.11
C TYR A 169 9.76 -28.29 4.95
N PHE A 170 11.07 -28.03 4.88
CA PHE A 170 11.96 -28.66 3.91
C PHE A 170 12.58 -29.90 4.55
N ASP A 171 12.05 -31.09 4.26
CA ASP A 171 12.57 -32.39 4.70
C ASP A 171 13.59 -32.99 3.72
N ASN A 172 13.70 -32.42 2.52
CA ASN A 172 14.78 -32.66 1.55
C ASN A 172 15.96 -31.73 1.85
N ALA A 173 16.75 -32.04 2.88
CA ALA A 173 18.09 -31.49 2.97
C ALA A 173 19.03 -32.33 2.11
N PRO A 174 19.91 -31.73 1.29
CA PRO A 174 20.93 -32.49 0.59
C PRO A 174 21.89 -33.15 1.59
N ASP A 175 22.23 -34.42 1.36
CA ASP A 175 23.23 -35.13 2.15
C ASP A 175 24.61 -34.47 1.95
N PHE A 176 25.07 -33.77 2.99
CA PHE A 176 26.37 -33.13 3.00
C PHE A 176 27.43 -34.13 3.47
N ASP A 177 27.97 -34.92 2.54
CA ASP A 177 29.07 -35.85 2.84
C ASP A 177 30.43 -35.14 2.82
N LEU A 178 30.85 -34.67 4.00
CA LEU A 178 32.18 -34.08 4.25
C LEU A 178 33.34 -35.02 3.87
N ASN A 179 33.15 -36.33 3.89
CA ASN A 179 34.22 -37.29 3.58
C ASN A 179 34.51 -37.31 2.07
N SER A 180 33.50 -37.10 1.23
CA SER A 180 33.68 -36.98 -0.23
C SER A 180 34.43 -35.70 -0.62
N ALA A 181 34.15 -34.58 0.04
CA ALA A 181 34.80 -33.29 -0.21
C ALA A 181 36.27 -33.24 0.27
N ILE A 182 36.58 -33.90 1.40
CA ILE A 182 37.96 -34.03 1.92
C ILE A 182 38.80 -34.97 1.05
N SER A 183 38.21 -36.04 0.52
CA SER A 183 38.93 -37.00 -0.34
C SER A 183 39.31 -36.41 -1.71
N GLN A 184 38.54 -35.44 -2.22
CA GLN A 184 38.80 -34.78 -3.50
C GLN A 184 39.80 -33.63 -3.41
N GLY A 185 40.03 -33.07 -2.21
CA GLY A 185 41.04 -32.03 -1.94
C GLY A 185 42.43 -32.55 -1.54
N GLY A 186 42.59 -33.87 -1.34
CA GLY A 186 43.82 -34.46 -0.79
C GLY A 186 44.87 -34.93 -1.80
N GLN A 187 44.63 -34.84 -3.12
CA GLN A 187 45.57 -35.34 -4.12
C GLN A 187 46.40 -34.22 -4.74
N GLY A 188 47.41 -33.76 -4.00
CA GLY A 188 48.37 -32.78 -4.50
C GLY A 188 49.48 -32.48 -3.51
N GLY A 189 50.47 -33.37 -3.38
CA GLY A 189 51.68 -33.04 -2.62
C GLY A 189 52.66 -34.18 -2.39
N GLY A 190 53.78 -34.15 -3.14
CA GLY A 190 55.04 -34.86 -2.83
C GLY A 190 55.14 -36.27 -3.44
N GLY A 191 56.22 -36.68 -4.10
CA GLY A 191 57.52 -36.07 -4.35
C GLY A 191 58.54 -37.19 -4.62
N GLY A 192 59.46 -36.95 -5.56
CA GLY A 192 60.83 -37.46 -5.49
C GLY A 192 61.18 -38.79 -6.19
N GLY A 193 62.15 -38.68 -7.12
CA GLY A 193 63.33 -39.56 -7.13
C GLY A 193 63.39 -40.64 -8.21
N GLY A 194 64.26 -40.42 -9.20
CA GLY A 194 64.67 -41.40 -10.22
C GLY A 194 65.10 -40.74 -11.51
#